data_AF-A0A1C9U4Y1-F1
#
_entry.id   AF-A0A1C9U4Y1-F1
#
_cell.length_a   1.000
_cell.length_b   1.000
_cell.length_c   1.000
_cell.angle_alpha   90.00
_cell.angle_beta   90.00
_cell.angle_gamma   90.00
#
_symmetry.space_group_name_H-M   'P 1'
#
loop_
_entity.id
_entity.type
_entity.pdbx_description
1 polymer ?
#
loop_
_entity_poly.entity_id
_entity_poly.type
_entity_poly.pdbx_seq_one_letter_code
_entity_poly.pdbx_strand_id
1 'polypeptide(L)'
;MKAVLMSGFGGVEVLSVGEAERPTVKEGQVLIKVVATSINRPDLVQRAGNYPPPPGDSPILGLEVAGTVAELGPGVNNCKVGDRVMTLVGGGGYAEYAVAYASHLIPIPANMSFEEAACVCESYMGFEGQWNENVR
;
A
#
# COMPACT_ATOMS: atom_id res chain seq x y z
N MET A 1 9.75 10.46 7.84
CA MET A 1 9.90 9.66 6.61
C MET A 1 9.21 10.44 5.51
N LYS A 2 9.73 10.41 4.30
CA LYS A 2 9.09 11.10 3.18
C LYS A 2 7.79 10.41 2.79
N ALA A 3 6.78 11.23 2.52
CA ALA A 3 5.49 10.79 2.02
C ALA A 3 4.86 11.87 1.13
N VAL A 4 3.92 11.46 0.28
CA VAL A 4 3.03 12.39 -0.42
C VAL A 4 1.89 12.77 0.52
N LEU A 5 1.90 14.02 0.96
CA LEU A 5 0.93 14.59 1.88
C LEU A 5 -0.14 15.37 1.13
N MET A 6 -1.32 15.42 1.74
CA MET A 6 -2.49 16.10 1.19
C MET A 6 -2.85 17.30 2.07
N SER A 7 -2.84 18.51 1.51
CA SER A 7 -3.19 19.75 2.24
C SER A 7 -4.69 20.01 2.37
N GLY A 8 -5.50 19.21 1.66
CA GLY A 8 -6.96 19.29 1.61
C GLY A 8 -7.50 18.45 0.45
N PHE A 9 -8.79 18.53 0.15
CA PHE A 9 -9.36 17.83 -1.00
C PHE A 9 -9.28 18.66 -2.27
N GLY A 10 -8.98 18.05 -3.41
CA GLY A 10 -8.86 18.78 -4.69
C GLY A 10 -8.17 18.01 -5.83
N GLY A 11 -7.62 18.78 -6.76
CA GLY A 11 -6.81 18.30 -7.88
C GLY A 11 -5.40 17.90 -7.43
N VAL A 12 -4.43 17.90 -8.34
CA VAL A 12 -3.05 17.50 -8.02
C VAL A 12 -2.31 18.52 -7.16
N GLU A 13 -2.77 19.78 -7.17
CA GLU A 13 -2.20 20.91 -6.44
C GLU A 13 -2.25 20.77 -4.90
N VAL A 14 -3.09 19.87 -4.39
CA VAL A 14 -3.16 19.57 -2.95
C VAL A 14 -2.09 18.58 -2.50
N LEU A 15 -1.34 17.99 -3.43
CA LEU A 15 -0.30 16.99 -3.15
C LEU A 15 1.08 17.65 -3.05
N SER A 16 1.83 17.29 -2.01
CA SER A 16 3.22 17.71 -1.84
C SER A 16 4.03 16.61 -1.18
N VAL A 17 5.34 16.55 -1.46
CA VAL A 17 6.25 15.67 -0.72
C VAL A 17 6.63 16.37 0.58
N GLY A 18 6.42 15.69 1.71
CA GLY A 18 6.75 16.20 3.03
C GLY A 18 7.19 15.09 3.98
N GLU A 19 7.32 15.42 5.26
CA GLU A 19 7.67 14.47 6.31
C GLU A 19 6.42 13.97 7.04
N ALA A 20 6.36 12.65 7.25
CA ALA A 20 5.38 11.97 8.07
C ALA A 20 6.07 11.11 9.14
N GLU A 21 5.34 10.79 10.21
CA GLU A 21 5.80 9.80 11.18
C GLU A 21 5.92 8.42 10.53
N ARG A 22 6.97 7.68 10.88
CA ARG A 22 7.10 6.28 10.46
C ARG A 22 6.04 5.45 11.21
N PRO A 23 5.22 4.64 10.52
CA PRO A 23 4.16 3.89 11.18
C PRO A 23 4.74 2.76 12.04
N THR A 24 4.03 2.45 13.12
CA THR A 24 4.37 1.37 14.06
C THR A 24 3.64 0.09 13.65
N VAL A 25 4.37 -1.04 13.62
CA VAL A 25 3.78 -2.36 13.34
C VAL A 25 3.01 -2.89 14.54
N LYS A 26 1.83 -3.48 14.29
CA LYS A 26 1.04 -4.21 15.29
C LYS A 26 1.18 -5.72 15.12
N GLU A 27 0.52 -6.48 16.00
CA GLU A 27 0.44 -7.94 15.87
C GLU A 27 -0.09 -8.36 14.48
N GLY A 28 0.53 -9.37 13.88
CA GLY A 28 0.19 -9.87 12.55
C GLY A 28 0.56 -8.95 11.38
N GLN A 29 1.21 -7.80 11.64
CA GLN A 29 1.59 -6.84 10.61
C GLN A 29 3.10 -6.85 10.34
N VAL A 30 3.48 -6.35 9.17
CA VAL A 30 4.87 -6.05 8.82
C VAL A 30 5.01 -4.59 8.42
N LEU A 31 6.22 -4.08 8.55
CA LEU A 31 6.62 -2.84 7.91
C LEU A 31 7.32 -3.15 6.60
N ILE A 32 6.89 -2.53 5.52
CA ILE A 32 7.53 -2.64 4.20
C ILE A 32 8.29 -1.35 3.95
N LYS A 33 9.58 -1.45 3.62
CA LYS A 33 10.31 -0.36 2.99
C LYS A 33 9.91 -0.33 1.52
N VAL A 34 9.15 0.67 1.13
CA VAL A 34 8.56 0.79 -0.20
C VAL A 34 9.66 1.13 -1.20
N VAL A 35 9.69 0.40 -2.31
CA VAL A 35 10.56 0.67 -3.46
C VAL A 35 9.74 1.25 -4.60
N ALA A 36 8.55 0.68 -4.84
CA ALA A 36 7.61 1.16 -5.84
C ALA A 36 6.16 1.03 -5.32
N THR A 37 5.30 1.88 -5.87
CA THR A 37 3.84 1.87 -5.71
C THR A 37 3.24 2.29 -7.05
N SER A 38 1.93 2.17 -7.21
CA SER A 38 1.20 2.56 -8.42
C SER A 38 0.11 3.59 -8.09
N ILE A 39 -0.50 4.15 -9.13
CA ILE A 39 -1.62 5.07 -9.00
C ILE A 39 -2.88 4.35 -9.45
N ASN A 40 -3.87 4.28 -8.57
CA ASN A 40 -5.13 3.62 -8.82
C ASN A 40 -6.31 4.60 -8.79
N ARG A 41 -7.42 4.25 -9.47
CA ARG A 41 -8.60 5.12 -9.55
C ARG A 41 -9.13 5.57 -8.18
N PRO A 42 -9.17 4.74 -7.13
CA PRO A 42 -9.62 5.18 -5.81
C PRO A 42 -8.75 6.28 -5.19
N ASP A 43 -7.44 6.33 -5.46
CA ASP A 43 -6.57 7.41 -4.98
C ASP A 43 -7.09 8.78 -5.43
N LEU A 44 -7.58 8.86 -6.67
CA LEU A 44 -8.15 10.07 -7.26
C LEU A 44 -9.49 10.44 -6.61
N VAL A 45 -10.32 9.44 -6.28
CA VAL A 45 -11.62 9.65 -5.63
C VAL A 45 -11.43 10.10 -4.18
N GLN A 46 -10.50 9.47 -3.46
CA GLN A 46 -10.11 9.82 -2.09
C GLN A 46 -9.51 11.22 -2.03
N ARG A 47 -8.60 11.58 -2.94
CA ARG A 47 -8.05 12.94 -3.03
C ARG A 47 -9.13 13.99 -3.28
N ALA A 48 -10.18 13.65 -4.02
CA ALA A 48 -11.32 14.54 -4.24
C ALA A 48 -12.29 14.62 -3.04
N GLY A 49 -12.03 13.88 -1.95
CA GLY A 49 -12.86 13.89 -0.74
C GLY A 49 -14.09 12.98 -0.78
N ASN A 50 -14.21 12.14 -1.81
CA ASN A 50 -15.39 11.32 -2.05
C ASN A 50 -15.25 9.87 -1.57
N TYR A 51 -14.10 9.51 -1.01
CA TYR A 51 -13.82 8.15 -0.54
C TYR A 51 -12.83 8.20 0.62
N PRO A 52 -13.29 8.32 1.89
CA PRO A 52 -12.38 8.34 3.02
C PRO A 52 -11.70 6.97 3.21
N PRO A 53 -10.46 6.93 3.74
CA PRO A 53 -9.81 5.66 4.04
C PRO A 53 -10.59 4.88 5.12
N PRO A 54 -10.47 3.54 5.16
CA PRO A 54 -11.07 2.75 6.23
C PRO A 54 -10.59 3.18 7.63
N PRO A 55 -11.43 3.10 8.67
CA PRO A 55 -11.03 3.44 10.02
C PRO A 55 -9.81 2.63 10.50
N GLY A 56 -8.75 3.33 10.92
CA GLY A 56 -7.54 2.71 11.45
C GLY A 56 -6.41 2.51 10.44
N ASP A 57 -6.69 2.72 9.15
CA ASP A 57 -5.67 2.74 8.10
C ASP A 57 -5.01 4.11 7.96
N SER A 58 -3.89 4.15 7.22
CA SER A 58 -3.14 5.38 6.99
C SER A 58 -3.96 6.40 6.20
N PRO A 59 -3.94 7.70 6.57
CA PRO A 59 -4.57 8.76 5.78
C PRO A 59 -3.76 9.14 4.54
N ILE A 60 -2.51 8.66 4.42
CA ILE A 60 -1.68 8.85 3.22
C ILE A 60 -2.23 7.97 2.10
N LEU A 61 -2.25 8.48 0.87
CA LEU A 61 -2.76 7.76 -0.32
C LEU A 61 -1.92 6.51 -0.68
N GLY A 62 -2.43 5.72 -1.63
CA GLY A 62 -1.77 4.55 -2.19
C GLY A 62 -2.30 3.24 -1.63
N LEU A 63 -2.74 2.36 -2.53
CA LEU A 63 -3.44 1.11 -2.23
C LEU A 63 -2.60 -0.16 -2.41
N GLU A 64 -1.42 -0.04 -2.99
CA GLU A 64 -0.53 -1.17 -3.18
C GLU A 64 0.93 -0.74 -3.12
N VAL A 65 1.80 -1.67 -2.71
CA VAL A 65 3.24 -1.43 -2.64
C VAL A 65 4.02 -2.67 -3.08
N ALA A 66 5.20 -2.42 -3.63
CA ALA A 66 6.25 -3.41 -3.78
C ALA A 66 7.52 -2.91 -3.08
N GLY A 67 8.15 -3.79 -2.30
CA GLY A 67 9.32 -3.41 -1.52
C GLY A 67 9.89 -4.57 -0.73
N THR A 68 10.64 -4.24 0.31
CA THR A 68 11.27 -5.24 1.19
C THR A 68 10.71 -5.16 2.59
N VAL A 69 10.47 -6.30 3.22
CA VAL A 69 10.09 -6.37 4.63
C VAL A 69 11.21 -5.75 5.48
N ALA A 70 10.90 -4.69 6.21
CA ALA A 70 11.83 -3.94 7.06
C ALA A 70 11.72 -4.34 8.54
N GLU A 71 10.53 -4.75 8.97
CA GLU A 71 10.23 -5.06 10.37
C GLU A 71 9.07 -6.05 10.45
N LEU A 72 9.09 -6.93 11.45
CA LEU A 72 8.03 -7.88 11.75
C LEU A 72 7.32 -7.48 13.04
N GLY A 73 6.00 -7.42 13.01
CA GLY A 73 5.19 -7.31 14.20
C GLY A 73 5.10 -8.63 14.97
N PRO A 74 4.60 -8.61 16.22
CA PRO A 74 4.36 -9.81 17.00
C PRO A 74 3.51 -10.85 16.25
N GLY A 75 3.82 -12.14 16.44
CA GLY A 75 3.04 -13.24 15.85
C GLY A 75 3.30 -13.51 14.36
N VAL A 76 4.10 -12.70 13.67
CA VAL A 76 4.46 -12.93 12.27
C VAL A 76 5.57 -13.96 12.13
N ASN A 77 5.30 -15.05 11.42
CA ASN A 77 6.22 -16.18 11.23
C ASN A 77 6.29 -16.71 9.77
N ASN A 78 5.50 -16.14 8.86
CA ASN A 78 5.39 -16.58 7.46
C ASN A 78 6.29 -15.81 6.48
N CYS A 79 7.08 -14.85 6.96
CA CYS A 79 8.06 -14.08 6.19
C CYS A 79 9.22 -13.63 7.08
N LYS A 80 10.26 -13.04 6.48
CA LYS A 80 11.42 -12.49 7.20
C LYS A 80 11.84 -11.11 6.69
N VAL A 81 12.53 -10.35 7.53
CA VAL A 81 13.18 -9.09 7.13
C VAL A 81 14.08 -9.32 5.91
N GLY A 82 13.96 -8.44 4.92
CA GLY A 82 14.66 -8.51 3.64
C GLY A 82 13.89 -9.23 2.53
N ASP A 83 12.80 -9.94 2.83
CA ASP A 83 11.98 -10.57 1.78
C ASP A 83 11.41 -9.52 0.83
N ARG A 84 11.46 -9.81 -0.48
CA ARG A 84 10.87 -8.99 -1.55
C ARG A 84 9.38 -9.34 -1.67
N VAL A 85 8.52 -8.35 -1.43
CA VAL A 85 7.07 -8.57 -1.35
C VAL A 85 6.31 -7.49 -2.11
N MET A 86 5.18 -7.89 -2.68
CA MET A 86 4.11 -7.00 -3.16
C MET A 86 2.84 -7.30 -2.37
N THR A 87 2.00 -6.29 -2.16
CA THR A 87 0.76 -6.44 -1.38
C THR A 87 -0.20 -5.28 -1.62
N LEU A 88 -1.48 -5.51 -1.34
CA LEU A 88 -2.44 -4.44 -1.06
C LEU A 88 -2.20 -3.84 0.33
N VAL A 89 -2.49 -2.55 0.45
CA VAL A 89 -2.55 -1.80 1.71
C VAL A 89 -3.81 -0.95 1.72
N GLY A 90 -4.41 -0.71 2.89
CA GLY A 90 -5.57 0.17 3.01
C GLY A 90 -5.26 1.67 2.87
N GLY A 91 -3.97 2.00 2.81
CA GLY A 91 -3.42 3.35 2.69
C GLY A 91 -1.94 3.36 3.01
N GLY A 92 -1.25 4.46 2.70
CA GLY A 92 0.16 4.67 3.01
C GLY A 92 1.15 4.21 1.95
N GLY A 93 0.68 3.75 0.79
CA GLY A 93 1.55 3.34 -0.31
C GLY A 93 2.42 4.48 -0.86
N TYR A 94 1.98 5.74 -0.76
CA TYR A 94 2.73 6.91 -1.21
C TYR A 94 3.71 7.43 -0.13
N ALA A 95 4.41 6.53 0.53
CA ALA A 95 5.41 6.84 1.55
C ALA A 95 6.62 5.90 1.46
N GLU A 96 7.73 6.27 2.10
CA GLU A 96 8.92 5.41 2.19
C GLU A 96 8.66 4.09 2.94
N TYR A 97 7.66 4.06 3.82
CA TYR A 97 7.25 2.87 4.55
C TYR A 97 5.73 2.74 4.63
N ALA A 98 5.24 1.51 4.48
CA ALA A 98 3.83 1.17 4.61
C ALA A 98 3.67 -0.05 5.53
N VAL A 99 2.55 -0.11 6.24
CA VAL A 99 2.17 -1.27 7.07
C VAL A 99 1.23 -2.16 6.27
N ALA A 100 1.46 -3.46 6.32
CA ALA A 100 0.60 -4.47 5.71
C ALA A 100 0.39 -5.65 6.67
N TYR A 101 -0.70 -6.38 6.50
CA TYR A 101 -0.87 -7.67 7.17
C TYR A 101 0.05 -8.71 6.54
N ALA A 102 0.75 -9.47 7.38
CA ALA A 102 1.68 -10.50 6.91
C ALA A 102 0.98 -11.59 6.07
N SER A 103 -0.32 -11.80 6.29
CA SER A 103 -1.18 -12.72 5.54
C SER A 103 -1.50 -12.25 4.11
N HIS A 104 -1.28 -10.97 3.78
CA HIS A 104 -1.54 -10.41 2.45
C HIS A 104 -0.29 -10.36 1.56
N LEU A 105 0.89 -10.66 2.12
CA LEU A 105 2.14 -10.55 1.38
C LEU A 105 2.22 -11.59 0.28
N ILE A 106 2.56 -11.14 -0.92
CA ILE A 106 2.85 -11.98 -2.06
C ILE A 106 4.35 -11.86 -2.36
N PRO A 107 5.12 -12.97 -2.37
CA PRO A 107 6.53 -12.94 -2.73
C PRO A 107 6.71 -12.46 -4.18
N ILE A 108 7.65 -11.53 -4.40
CA ILE A 108 7.99 -11.07 -5.75
C ILE A 108 8.89 -12.13 -6.43
N PRO A 109 8.53 -12.64 -7.62
CA PRO A 109 9.39 -13.55 -8.38
C PRO A 109 10.79 -12.96 -8.63
N ALA A 110 11.80 -13.84 -8.66
CA ALA A 110 13.19 -13.40 -8.84
C ALA A 110 13.43 -12.61 -10.14
N ASN A 111 12.63 -12.89 -11.18
CA ASN A 111 12.72 -12.26 -12.50
C ASN A 111 11.76 -11.07 -12.70
N MET A 112 11.07 -10.61 -11.65
CA MET A 112 10.15 -9.46 -11.71
C MET A 112 10.76 -8.28 -10.96
N SER A 113 10.72 -7.07 -11.54
CA SER A 113 11.18 -5.85 -10.87
C SER A 113 10.20 -5.38 -9.78
N PHE A 114 10.60 -4.41 -8.96
CA PHE A 114 9.66 -3.83 -7.98
C PHE A 114 8.59 -2.98 -8.67
N GLU A 115 8.94 -2.27 -9.74
CA GLU A 115 8.03 -1.46 -10.53
C GLU A 115 6.98 -2.31 -11.24
N GLU A 116 7.37 -3.46 -11.80
CA GLU A 116 6.43 -4.43 -12.36
C GLU A 116 5.50 -5.00 -11.28
N ALA A 117 6.06 -5.41 -10.14
CA ALA A 117 5.31 -5.99 -9.03
C ALA A 117 4.30 -4.99 -8.41
N ALA A 118 4.65 -3.70 -8.37
CA ALA A 118 3.79 -2.64 -7.84
C ALA A 118 2.52 -2.38 -8.67
N CYS A 119 2.42 -2.96 -9.88
CA CYS A 119 1.28 -2.80 -10.78
C CYS A 119 0.35 -4.03 -10.78
N VAL A 120 0.57 -5.02 -9.91
CA VAL A 120 -0.14 -6.30 -9.94
C VAL A 120 -1.36 -6.31 -9.01
N CYS A 121 -1.18 -5.92 -7.75
CA CYS A 121 -2.10 -6.28 -6.68
C CYS A 121 -3.50 -5.67 -6.87
N GLU A 122 -3.62 -4.35 -6.99
CA GLU A 122 -4.93 -3.68 -7.10
C GLU A 122 -5.59 -4.01 -8.44
N SER A 123 -4.82 -3.95 -9.52
CA SER A 123 -5.35 -4.20 -10.88
C SER A 123 -5.82 -5.64 -11.08
N TYR A 124 -5.09 -6.63 -10.55
CA TYR A 124 -5.43 -8.04 -10.72
C TYR A 124 -6.45 -8.54 -9.70
N MET A 125 -6.28 -8.22 -8.40
CA MET A 125 -7.19 -8.71 -7.36
C MET A 125 -8.51 -7.94 -7.33
N GLY A 126 -8.50 -6.64 -7.63
CA GLY A 126 -9.73 -5.86 -7.76
C GLY A 126 -10.65 -6.37 -8.88
N PHE A 127 -10.06 -6.95 -9.93
CA PHE A 127 -10.82 -7.53 -11.05
C PHE A 127 -11.60 -8.79 -10.65
N GLU A 128 -11.03 -9.69 -9.86
CA GLU A 128 -11.75 -10.91 -9.41
C GLU A 128 -12.94 -10.58 -8.48
N GLY A 129 -12.81 -9.55 -7.64
CA GLY A 129 -13.90 -9.07 -6.79
C GLY A 129 -15.07 -8.53 -7.60
N GLN A 130 -14.79 -7.68 -8.60
CA GLN A 130 -15.82 -7.06 -9.45
C GLN A 130 -16.47 -8.04 -10.43
N TRP A 131 -15.76 -9.08 -10.88
CA TRP A 131 -16.35 -10.12 -11.72
C TRP A 131 -17.38 -10.95 -10.96
N ASN A 132 -17.13 -11.28 -9.69
CA ASN A 132 -18.07 -12.08 -8.90
C ASN A 132 -19.35 -11.32 -8.53
N GLU A 133 -19.31 -9.99 -8.48
CA GLU A 133 -20.49 -9.16 -8.20
C GLU A 133 -21.35 -8.88 -9.45
N ASN A 134 -20.79 -8.98 -10.66
CA ASN A 134 -21.52 -8.76 -11.92
C ASN A 134 -22.02 -10.06 -12.60
N VAL A 135 -21.81 -11.22 -11.97
CA VAL A 135 -22.25 -12.55 -12.46
C VAL A 135 -23.27 -13.20 -11.49
N ARG A 136 -24.01 -12.39 -10.72
CA ARG A 136 -25.19 -12.85 -9.98
C ARG A 136 -26.45 -12.13 -10.42
#